data_AF-A0A945U3K2-F1
#
_entry.id   AF-A0A945U3K2-F1
#
_cell.length_a   1.000
_cell.length_b   1.000
_cell.length_c   1.000
_cell.angle_alpha   90.00
_cell.angle_beta   90.00
_cell.angle_gamma   90.00
#
_symmetry.space_group_name_H-M   'P 1'
#
loop_
_entity.id
_entity.type
_entity.pdbx_description
1 polymer ?
#
loop_
_entity_poly.entity_id
_entity_poly.type
_entity_poly.pdbx_seq_one_letter_code
_entity_poly.pdbx_strand_id
1 'polypeptide(L)'
;MANETKGNWWIWKVFWILLVITTLEVVLGIIKPDFLMGQFLGTKLINHVFIILTLVKAAYIVLQFMHLGHEKKSLKWTILLPALILIPYLLFIVLTEGGYASLML
;
A
#
# COMPACT_ATOMS: atom_id res chain seq x y z
N MET A 1 -22.83 -25.64 -27.10
CA MET A 1 -21.96 -24.49 -26.76
C MET A 1 -22.06 -24.32 -25.25
N ALA A 2 -21.06 -24.78 -24.50
CA ALA A 2 -21.08 -24.67 -23.04
C ALA A 2 -20.79 -23.21 -22.66
N ASN A 3 -21.78 -22.55 -22.05
CA ASN A 3 -21.62 -21.22 -21.47
C ASN A 3 -20.89 -21.40 -20.13
N GLU A 4 -19.57 -21.29 -20.18
CA GLU A 4 -18.72 -21.22 -18.99
C GLU A 4 -18.90 -19.85 -18.34
N THR A 5 -19.92 -19.69 -17.49
CA THR A 5 -20.02 -18.52 -16.62
C THR A 5 -18.95 -18.61 -15.54
N LYS A 6 -17.73 -18.17 -15.87
CA LYS A 6 -16.65 -18.01 -14.88
C LYS A 6 -17.09 -16.97 -13.86
N GLY A 7 -17.52 -17.44 -12.68
CA GLY A 7 -18.03 -16.55 -11.63
C GLY A 7 -16.93 -15.62 -11.10
N ASN A 8 -17.18 -14.31 -11.12
CA ASN A 8 -16.30 -13.25 -10.60
C ASN A 8 -16.08 -13.30 -9.06
N TRP A 9 -16.35 -14.43 -8.41
CA TRP A 9 -16.33 -14.59 -6.96
C TRP A 9 -14.95 -14.31 -6.36
N TRP A 10 -13.87 -14.61 -7.10
CA TRP A 10 -12.51 -14.29 -6.65
C TRP A 10 -12.28 -12.78 -6.52
N ILE A 11 -12.87 -11.97 -7.41
CA ILE A 11 -12.74 -10.50 -7.40
C ILE A 11 -13.39 -9.95 -6.13
N TRP A 12 -14.58 -10.44 -5.80
CA TRP A 12 -15.28 -10.07 -4.57
C TRP A 12 -14.52 -10.46 -3.31
N LYS A 13 -13.85 -11.62 -3.29
CA LYS A 13 -12.98 -12.02 -2.19
C LYS A 13 -11.81 -11.04 -1.99
N VAL A 14 -11.11 -10.69 -3.07
CA VAL A 14 -9.98 -9.75 -2.99
C VAL A 14 -10.45 -8.34 -2.63
N PHE A 15 -11.60 -7.91 -3.14
CA PHE A 15 -12.21 -6.64 -2.77
C PHE A 15 -12.44 -6.52 -1.27
N TRP A 16 -13.06 -7.52 -0.64
CA TRP A 16 -13.29 -7.51 0.81
C TRP A 16 -11.99 -7.51 1.62
N ILE A 17 -10.97 -8.26 1.18
CA ILE A 17 -9.64 -8.25 1.83
C ILE A 17 -9.03 -6.84 1.79
N LEU A 18 -9.01 -6.21 0.61
CA LEU A 18 -8.46 -4.87 0.48
C LEU A 18 -9.27 -3.80 1.20
N LEU A 19 -10.60 -3.93 1.21
CA LEU A 19 -11.49 -3.04 1.95
C LEU A 19 -11.15 -3.10 3.43
N VAL A 20 -11.08 -4.30 4.03
CA VAL A 20 -10.74 -4.46 5.45
C VAL A 20 -9.37 -3.89 5.77
N ILE A 21 -8.33 -4.20 4.97
CA ILE A 21 -6.99 -3.65 5.18
C ILE A 21 -7.00 -2.12 5.16
N THR A 22 -7.73 -1.53 4.19
CA THR A 22 -7.81 -0.07 4.05
C THR A 22 -8.61 0.58 5.18
N THR A 23 -9.71 -0.04 5.61
CA THR A 23 -10.49 0.41 6.77
C THR A 23 -9.64 0.37 8.04
N LEU A 24 -8.86 -0.69 8.25
CA LEU A 24 -7.93 -0.79 9.38
C LEU A 24 -6.86 0.31 9.35
N GLU A 25 -6.27 0.60 8.18
CA GLU A 25 -5.35 1.74 8.04
C GLU A 25 -6.02 3.05 8.49
N VAL A 26 -7.20 3.38 7.96
CA VAL A 26 -7.89 4.63 8.30
C VAL A 26 -8.24 4.70 9.79
N VAL A 27 -8.75 3.60 10.36
CA VAL A 27 -9.08 3.53 11.79
C VAL A 27 -7.84 3.72 12.65
N LEU A 28 -6.73 3.05 12.33
CA LEU A 28 -5.44 3.25 13.02
C LEU A 28 -4.93 4.68 12.87
N GLY A 29 -5.15 5.30 11.70
CA GLY A 29 -4.80 6.70 11.44
C GLY A 29 -5.60 7.72 12.23
N ILE A 30 -6.85 7.39 12.60
CA ILE A 30 -7.71 8.26 13.42
C ILE A 30 -7.46 8.03 14.90
N ILE A 31 -7.52 6.78 15.36
CA ILE A 31 -7.43 6.43 16.78
C ILE A 31 -6.00 6.63 17.31
N LYS A 32 -4.99 6.38 16.46
CA LYS A 32 -3.58 6.61 16.77
C LYS A 32 -3.18 6.10 18.17
N PRO A 33 -3.31 4.79 18.43
CA PRO A 33 -3.22 4.27 19.79
C PRO A 33 -1.82 4.48 20.39
N ASP A 34 -1.77 4.73 21.70
CA ASP A 34 -0.55 5.16 22.41
C ASP A 34 0.60 4.15 22.32
N PHE A 35 0.30 2.85 22.20
CA PHE A 35 1.32 1.82 22.02
C PHE A 35 2.06 1.92 20.66
N LEU A 36 1.47 2.58 19.65
CA LEU A 36 2.09 2.86 18.34
C LEU A 36 2.76 4.24 18.26
N MET A 37 2.67 5.03 19.34
CA MET A 37 3.30 6.35 19.43
C MET A 37 4.76 6.30 19.88
N GLY A 38 5.24 5.11 20.27
CA GLY A 38 6.66 4.88 20.55
C GLY A 38 7.53 5.27 19.36
N GLN A 39 8.69 5.85 19.65
CA GLN A 39 9.66 6.25 18.64
C GLN A 39 10.53 5.04 18.29
N PHE A 40 10.53 4.64 17.02
CA PHE A 40 11.31 3.51 16.51
C PHE A 40 12.03 3.97 15.25
N LEU A 41 13.37 3.78 15.18
CA LEU A 41 14.20 4.25 14.06
C LEU A 41 14.00 5.73 13.71
N GLY A 42 13.91 6.60 14.73
CA GLY A 42 13.83 8.05 14.55
C GLY A 42 12.44 8.60 14.17
N THR A 43 11.47 7.76 13.80
CA THR A 43 10.09 8.18 13.53
C THR A 43 9.08 7.40 14.36
N LYS A 44 7.80 7.81 14.35
CA LYS A 44 6.75 7.13 15.12
C LYS A 44 6.51 5.73 14.56
N LEU A 45 6.32 4.74 15.42
CA LEU A 45 6.07 3.35 15.02
C LEU A 45 4.82 3.22 14.13
N ILE A 46 3.83 4.06 14.36
CA ILE A 46 2.64 4.18 13.49
C ILE A 46 2.99 4.48 12.02
N ASN A 47 4.00 5.30 11.73
CA ASN A 47 4.40 5.61 10.35
C ASN A 47 4.96 4.38 9.64
N HIS A 48 5.72 3.55 10.35
CA HIS A 48 6.26 2.30 9.79
C HIS A 48 5.13 1.32 9.44
N VAL A 49 4.14 1.18 10.33
CA VAL A 49 2.96 0.33 10.07
C VAL A 49 2.21 0.82 8.84
N PHE A 50 2.00 2.13 8.70
CA PHE A 50 1.36 2.71 7.52
C PHE A 50 2.12 2.44 6.23
N ILE A 51 3.43 2.62 6.21
CA ILE A 51 4.25 2.36 5.02
C ILE A 51 4.13 0.90 4.61
N ILE A 52 4.24 -0.04 5.55
CA ILE A 52 4.15 -1.48 5.27
C ILE A 52 2.76 -1.85 4.75
N LEU A 53 1.69 -1.40 5.42
CA LEU A 53 0.31 -1.70 5.00
C LEU A 53 0.00 -1.13 3.62
N THR A 54 0.46 0.08 3.33
CA THR A 54 0.29 0.72 2.02
C THR A 54 1.03 -0.04 0.91
N LEU A 55 2.25 -0.54 1.17
CA LEU A 55 3.00 -1.37 0.21
C LEU A 55 2.30 -2.72 -0.06
N VAL A 56 1.83 -3.39 1.00
CA VAL A 56 1.10 -4.67 0.87
C VAL A 56 -0.18 -4.48 0.06
N LYS A 57 -0.96 -3.43 0.36
CA LYS A 57 -2.16 -3.07 -0.39
C LYS A 57 -1.84 -2.77 -1.86
N ALA A 58 -0.82 -1.96 -2.13
CA ALA A 58 -0.41 -1.63 -3.49
C ALA A 58 -0.05 -2.90 -4.31
N ALA A 59 0.69 -3.85 -3.71
CA ALA A 59 1.00 -5.12 -4.35
C ALA A 59 -0.27 -5.93 -4.67
N TYR A 60 -1.22 -6.02 -3.73
CA TYR A 60 -2.50 -6.71 -3.97
C TYR A 60 -3.33 -6.04 -5.09
N ILE A 61 -3.34 -4.70 -5.16
CA ILE A 61 -4.04 -3.96 -6.22
C ILE A 61 -3.45 -4.28 -7.60
N VAL A 62 -2.13 -4.18 -7.74
CA VAL A 62 -1.45 -4.40 -9.02
C VAL A 62 -1.62 -5.85 -9.50
N LEU A 63 -1.52 -6.82 -8.60
CA LEU A 63 -1.61 -8.23 -8.96
C LEU A 63 -3.05 -8.66 -9.33
N GLN A 64 -4.06 -8.16 -8.61
CA GLN A 64 -5.43 -8.68 -8.70
C GLN A 64 -6.40 -7.76 -9.45
N PHE A 65 -6.38 -6.44 -9.19
CA PHE A 65 -7.36 -5.53 -9.78
C PHE A 65 -6.98 -5.10 -11.20
N MET A 66 -5.69 -4.92 -11.44
CA MET A 66 -5.21 -4.56 -12.77
C MET A 66 -5.20 -5.75 -13.73
N HIS A 67 -5.63 -6.95 -13.29
CA HIS A 67 -5.61 -8.21 -14.05
C HIS A 67 -4.24 -8.60 -14.62
N LEU A 68 -3.20 -7.90 -14.18
CA LEU A 68 -1.86 -8.06 -14.69
C LEU A 68 -1.31 -9.45 -14.39
N GLY A 69 -1.84 -10.20 -13.41
CA GLY A 69 -1.37 -11.52 -12.99
C GLY A 69 -1.15 -12.53 -14.15
N HIS A 70 -1.99 -12.51 -15.18
CA HIS A 70 -1.88 -13.43 -16.33
C HIS A 70 -1.37 -12.75 -17.61
N GLU A 71 -1.03 -11.46 -17.54
CA GLU A 71 -0.59 -10.66 -18.68
C GLU A 71 0.91 -10.77 -18.94
N LYS A 72 1.32 -10.28 -20.13
CA LYS A 72 2.72 -10.28 -20.56
C LYS A 72 3.60 -9.61 -19.51
N LYS A 73 4.75 -10.24 -19.24
CA LYS A 73 5.72 -9.78 -18.24
C LYS A 73 6.11 -8.30 -18.44
N SER A 74 6.20 -7.84 -19.69
CA SER A 74 6.47 -6.43 -20.02
C SER A 74 5.43 -5.47 -19.41
N LEU A 75 4.14 -5.77 -19.57
CA LEU A 75 3.04 -4.93 -19.05
C LEU A 75 3.03 -4.86 -17.52
N LYS A 76 3.35 -5.97 -16.85
CA LYS A 76 3.53 -6.02 -15.40
C LYS A 76 4.62 -5.05 -14.94
N TRP A 77 5.78 -5.08 -15.59
CA TRP A 77 6.91 -4.21 -15.22
C TRP A 77 6.65 -2.74 -15.55
N THR A 78 5.95 -2.43 -16.63
CA THR A 78 5.59 -1.04 -16.97
C THR A 78 4.79 -0.36 -15.85
N ILE A 79 3.94 -1.10 -15.15
CA ILE A 79 3.10 -0.55 -14.07
C ILE A 79 3.78 -0.70 -12.70
N LEU A 80 4.47 -1.80 -12.46
CA LEU A 80 5.14 -2.06 -11.19
C LEU A 80 6.37 -1.17 -10.97
N LEU A 81 7.12 -0.86 -12.04
CA LEU A 81 8.39 -0.14 -11.96
C LEU A 81 8.21 1.33 -11.53
N PRO A 82 7.26 2.11 -12.06
CA PRO A 82 6.96 3.44 -11.53
C PRO A 82 6.54 3.40 -10.06
N ALA A 83 5.67 2.46 -9.67
CA ALA A 83 5.24 2.32 -8.27
C ALA A 83 6.41 1.97 -7.33
N LEU A 84 7.31 1.08 -7.77
CA LEU A 84 8.48 0.65 -7.00
C LEU A 84 9.52 1.77 -6.84
N ILE A 85 9.69 2.64 -7.84
CA ILE A 85 10.68 3.73 -7.79
C ILE A 85 10.10 4.98 -7.14
N LEU A 86 8.92 5.43 -7.58
CA LEU A 86 8.35 6.71 -7.15
C LEU A 86 7.93 6.69 -5.68
N ILE A 87 7.32 5.61 -5.18
CA ILE A 87 6.80 5.57 -3.81
C ILE A 87 7.92 5.67 -2.77
N PRO A 88 8.99 4.84 -2.83
CA PRO A 88 10.11 4.98 -1.90
C PRO A 88 10.88 6.29 -2.09
N TYR A 89 11.02 6.78 -3.33
CA TYR A 89 11.70 8.05 -3.59
C TYR A 89 10.97 9.25 -2.99
N LEU A 90 9.63 9.31 -3.13
CA LEU A 90 8.81 10.34 -2.49
C LEU A 90 8.83 10.22 -0.96
N LEU A 91 8.78 9.00 -0.41
CA LEU A 91 8.92 8.77 1.03
C LEU A 91 10.27 9.28 1.55
N PHE A 92 11.36 8.99 0.84
CA PHE A 92 12.68 9.48 1.18
C PHE A 92 12.71 11.01 1.22
N ILE A 93 12.21 11.68 0.17
CA ILE A 93 12.17 13.14 0.12
C ILE A 93 11.37 13.71 1.30
N VAL A 94 10.13 13.25 1.50
CA VAL A 94 9.24 13.80 2.54
C VAL A 94 9.81 13.58 3.95
N LEU A 95 10.40 12.43 4.23
CA LEU A 95 11.02 12.17 5.54
C LEU A 95 12.25 13.04 5.78
N THR A 96 13.05 13.25 4.73
CA THR A 96 14.27 14.08 4.81
C THR A 96 13.92 15.56 4.98
N GLU A 97 13.03 16.09 4.13
CA GLU A 97 12.52 17.46 4.23
C GLU A 97 11.78 17.71 5.55
N GLY A 98 10.97 16.76 6.02
CA GLY A 98 10.32 16.84 7.33
C GLY A 98 11.30 16.91 8.49
N GLY A 99 12.44 16.20 8.40
CA GLY A 99 13.53 16.27 9.37
C GLY A 99 14.21 17.65 9.39
N TYR A 100 14.54 18.20 8.21
CA TYR A 100 15.11 19.55 8.11
C TYR A 100 14.14 20.64 8.58
N ALA A 101 12.86 20.54 8.22
CA ALA A 101 11.83 21.47 8.69
C ALA A 101 11.69 21.47 10.22
N SER A 102 11.80 20.30 10.86
CA SER A 102 11.78 20.18 12.33
C SER A 102 13.04 20.73 13.01
N LEU A 103 14.16 20.87 12.29
CA LEU A 103 15.40 21.45 12.81
C LEU A 103 15.44 22.98 12.64
N MET A 104 14.71 23.51 11.65
CA MET A 104 14.64 24.95 11.34
C MET A 104 13.60 25.73 12.16
N LEU A 105 12.59 25.06 12.75
CA LEU A 105 11.62 25.63 13.68
C LEU A 105 12.11 25.51 15.12
#